data_AF-A0A2Z6S8U0-F1
#
_entry.id   AF-A0A2Z6S8U0-F1
#
_cell.length_a   1.000
_cell.length_b   1.000
_cell.length_c   1.000
_cell.angle_alpha   90.00
_cell.angle_beta   90.00
_cell.angle_gamma   90.00
#
_symmetry.space_group_name_H-M   'P 1'
#
loop_
_entity.id
_entity.type
_entity.pdbx_description
1 polymer ?
#
loop_
_entity_poly.entity_id
_entity_poly.type
_entity_poly.pdbx_seq_one_letter_code
_entity_poly.pdbx_strand_id
1 'polypeptide(L)'
;MYRILVNWLKLTHHINIVSQWHLNHIGKDGDPHHLYCDFAIKFNSSTFPIAILELVVTASSADLERHYIRIFEYASQLCPDEIWVIHFSCEDNFVPYWPRKRLQKRGLNVIHFWHDKKFKNITMFTRYNDNGNIVKLDNVIIK
;
A
#
# COMPACT_ATOMS: atom_id res chain seq x y z
N MET A 1 9.21 -5.87 -13.48
CA MET A 1 9.63 -5.10 -12.29
C MET A 1 9.53 -5.92 -11.00
N TYR A 2 8.43 -6.67 -10.78
CA TYR A 2 8.18 -7.49 -9.58
C TYR A 2 9.30 -8.49 -9.25
N ARG A 3 9.89 -9.14 -10.27
CA ARG A 3 10.87 -10.22 -10.07
C ARG A 3 12.12 -9.78 -9.30
N ILE A 4 12.56 -8.53 -9.45
CA ILE A 4 13.75 -8.03 -8.76
C ILE A 4 13.45 -7.88 -7.25
N LEU A 5 12.35 -7.21 -6.90
CA LEU A 5 11.92 -7.03 -5.52
C LEU A 5 11.64 -8.38 -4.83
N VAL A 6 10.90 -9.26 -5.50
CA VAL A 6 10.59 -10.62 -5.01
C VAL A 6 11.87 -11.42 -4.78
N ASN A 7 12.80 -11.42 -5.75
CA ASN A 7 14.05 -12.15 -5.60
C ASN A 7 14.91 -11.56 -4.48
N TRP A 8 15.01 -10.24 -4.37
CA TRP A 8 15.79 -9.62 -3.31
C TRP A 8 15.26 -9.98 -1.92
N LEU A 9 13.95 -9.84 -1.69
CA LEU A 9 13.32 -10.19 -0.41
C LEU A 9 13.38 -11.69 -0.11
N LYS A 10 13.18 -12.54 -1.14
CA LYS A 10 13.25 -13.99 -0.97
C LYS A 10 14.68 -14.49 -0.69
N LEU A 11 15.67 -14.00 -1.43
CA LEU A 11 17.05 -14.46 -1.32
C LEU A 11 17.74 -13.91 -0.06
N THR A 12 17.43 -12.66 0.32
CA THR A 12 18.13 -11.98 1.42
C THR A 12 17.42 -12.19 2.76
N HIS A 13 16.09 -12.29 2.76
CA HIS A 13 15.28 -12.28 3.99
C HIS A 13 14.37 -13.51 4.13
N HIS A 14 14.40 -14.46 3.20
CA HIS A 14 13.52 -15.64 3.18
C HIS A 14 12.02 -15.29 3.25
N ILE A 15 11.66 -14.09 2.78
CA ILE A 15 10.27 -13.61 2.71
C ILE A 15 9.68 -14.03 1.37
N ASN A 16 8.50 -14.65 1.39
CA ASN A 16 7.73 -14.89 0.18
C ASN A 16 6.81 -13.70 -0.09
N ILE A 17 6.84 -13.22 -1.31
CA ILE A 17 5.85 -12.26 -1.81
C ILE A 17 4.89 -13.02 -2.69
N VAL A 18 3.61 -13.04 -2.30
CA VAL A 18 2.54 -13.45 -3.18
C VAL A 18 2.12 -12.21 -3.95
N SER A 19 2.68 -12.03 -5.16
CA SER A 19 2.35 -10.90 -6.00
C SER A 19 0.97 -11.10 -6.61
N GLN A 20 0.14 -10.06 -6.57
CA GLN A 20 -1.23 -10.01 -7.09
C GLN A 20 -2.19 -11.03 -6.48
N TRP A 21 -3.02 -10.59 -5.53
CA TRP A 21 -4.15 -11.39 -5.05
C TRP A 21 -5.41 -11.05 -5.82
N HIS A 22 -5.93 -12.04 -6.56
CA HIS A 22 -7.16 -11.91 -7.29
C HIS A 22 -8.35 -12.19 -6.38
N LEU A 23 -9.24 -11.21 -6.25
CA LEU A 23 -10.52 -11.36 -5.57
C LEU A 23 -11.65 -11.34 -6.61
N ASN A 24 -12.47 -12.38 -6.56
CA ASN A 24 -13.76 -12.40 -7.22
C ASN A 24 -14.77 -11.79 -6.27
N HIS A 25 -15.37 -10.66 -6.65
CA HIS A 25 -16.54 -10.13 -5.97
C HIS A 25 -17.73 -10.18 -6.93
N ILE A 26 -18.93 -10.44 -6.42
CA ILE A 26 -20.15 -10.23 -7.20
C ILE A 26 -20.58 -8.79 -6.94
N GLY A 27 -20.62 -7.98 -8.00
CA GLY A 27 -21.02 -6.59 -7.92
C GLY A 27 -22.51 -6.45 -7.63
N LYS A 28 -22.94 -5.21 -7.34
CA LYS A 28 -24.37 -4.91 -7.10
C LYS A 28 -25.25 -5.12 -8.33
N ASP A 29 -24.62 -5.20 -9.50
CA ASP A 29 -25.20 -5.55 -10.80
C ASP A 29 -25.37 -7.07 -10.98
N GLY A 30 -24.85 -7.89 -10.07
CA GLY A 30 -24.86 -9.35 -10.18
C GLY A 30 -23.70 -9.92 -11.01
N ASP A 31 -22.84 -9.06 -11.55
CA ASP A 31 -21.72 -9.48 -12.40
C ASP A 31 -20.46 -9.76 -11.58
N PRO A 32 -19.59 -10.70 -12.00
CA PRO A 32 -18.30 -10.89 -11.37
C PRO A 32 -17.40 -9.69 -11.69
N HIS A 33 -16.92 -8.99 -10.67
CA HIS A 33 -15.81 -8.06 -10.82
C HIS A 33 -14.55 -8.60 -10.17
N HIS A 34 -13.44 -8.26 -10.79
CA HIS A 34 -12.11 -8.70 -10.41
C HIS A 34 -11.40 -7.55 -9.71
N LEU A 35 -11.09 -7.74 -8.43
CA LEU A 35 -10.28 -6.81 -7.64
C LEU A 35 -8.89 -7.43 -7.46
N TYR A 36 -7.84 -6.65 -7.68
CA TYR A 36 -6.46 -7.13 -7.56
C TYR A 36 -5.73 -6.35 -6.46
N CYS A 37 -5.33 -7.04 -5.38
CA CYS A 37 -4.39 -6.50 -4.41
C CYS A 37 -2.99 -6.58 -4.99
N ASP A 38 -2.20 -5.51 -4.98
CA ASP A 38 -0.89 -5.51 -5.67
C ASP A 38 0.11 -6.49 -5.03
N PHE A 39 0.25 -6.47 -3.70
CA PHE A 39 1.15 -7.37 -2.98
C PHE A 39 0.61 -7.87 -1.65
N ALA A 40 0.82 -9.15 -1.37
CA ALA A 40 0.75 -9.70 -0.03
C ALA A 40 2.14 -10.24 0.36
N ILE A 41 2.67 -9.75 1.49
CA ILE A 41 3.96 -10.15 2.06
C ILE A 41 3.71 -11.19 3.14
N LYS A 42 4.37 -12.34 3.05
CA LYS A 42 4.11 -13.48 3.92
C LYS A 42 5.39 -14.28 4.18
N PHE A 43 5.62 -14.70 5.42
CA PHE A 43 6.63 -15.73 5.70
C PHE A 43 6.11 -17.11 5.33
N ASN A 44 7.02 -18.01 4.96
CA ASN A 44 6.68 -19.39 4.58
C ASN A 44 5.94 -20.14 5.69
N SER A 45 6.26 -19.82 6.94
CA SER A 45 5.68 -20.43 8.15
C SER A 45 4.33 -19.85 8.54
N SER A 46 3.93 -18.68 8.01
CA SER A 46 2.67 -18.04 8.38
C SER A 46 1.49 -18.63 7.61
N THR A 47 0.29 -18.60 8.19
CA THR A 47 -0.95 -18.89 7.45
C THR A 47 -1.44 -17.65 6.71
N PHE A 48 -1.42 -16.50 7.38
CA PHE A 48 -1.87 -15.21 6.86
C PHE A 48 -0.68 -14.34 6.40
N PRO A 49 -0.90 -13.36 5.50
CA PRO A 49 0.10 -12.35 5.18
C PRO A 49 0.38 -11.48 6.41
N ILE A 50 1.60 -10.96 6.48
CA ILE A 50 1.98 -9.96 7.48
C ILE A 50 1.51 -8.59 7.03
N ALA A 51 1.72 -8.28 5.75
CA ALA A 51 1.32 -7.01 5.19
C ALA A 51 0.68 -7.19 3.83
N ILE A 52 -0.31 -6.36 3.52
CA ILE A 52 -0.76 -6.12 2.15
C ILE A 52 -0.37 -4.71 1.73
N LEU A 53 0.12 -4.58 0.50
CA LEU A 53 0.52 -3.32 -0.09
C LEU A 53 -0.35 -3.05 -1.31
N GLU A 54 -0.97 -1.88 -1.32
CA GLU A 54 -1.67 -1.30 -2.46
C GLU A 54 -0.77 -0.22 -3.07
N LEU A 55 -0.33 -0.41 -4.31
CA LEU A 55 0.51 0.56 -5.01
C LEU A 55 -0.36 1.51 -5.84
N VAL A 56 -0.11 2.81 -5.68
CA VAL A 56 -0.79 3.85 -6.43
C VAL A 56 0.26 4.73 -7.10
N VAL A 57 0.11 4.98 -8.40
CA VAL A 57 0.98 5.90 -9.15
C VAL A 57 0.12 7.06 -9.64
N THR A 58 0.55 8.28 -9.33
CA THR A 58 -0.04 9.56 -9.77
C THR A 58 -1.56 9.52 -9.83
N ALA A 59 -2.20 9.71 -8.67
CA ALA A 59 -3.63 9.59 -8.50
C ALA A 59 -4.26 10.89 -8.01
N SER A 60 -5.46 11.20 -8.48
CA SER A 60 -6.25 12.28 -7.89
C SER A 60 -6.63 11.95 -6.45
N SER A 61 -7.03 12.96 -5.65
CA SER A 61 -7.50 12.71 -4.29
C SER A 61 -8.71 11.77 -4.24
N ALA A 62 -9.58 11.82 -5.24
CA ALA A 62 -10.73 10.91 -5.34
C ALA A 62 -10.27 9.46 -5.61
N ASP A 63 -9.26 9.28 -6.45
CA ASP A 63 -8.66 7.96 -6.72
C ASP A 63 -8.00 7.40 -5.46
N LEU A 64 -7.20 8.21 -4.76
CA LEU A 64 -6.57 7.81 -3.51
C LEU A 64 -7.59 7.40 -2.45
N GLU A 65 -8.69 8.14 -2.29
CA GLU A 65 -9.76 7.75 -1.35
C GLU A 65 -10.37 6.39 -1.71
N ARG A 66 -10.52 6.08 -3.01
CA ARG A 66 -10.97 4.75 -3.45
C ARG A 66 -9.98 3.66 -3.04
N HIS A 67 -8.68 3.88 -3.24
CA HIS A 67 -7.64 2.94 -2.79
C HIS A 67 -7.60 2.77 -1.26
N TYR A 68 -7.75 3.86 -0.50
CA TYR A 68 -7.82 3.81 0.97
C TYR A 68 -8.99 2.99 1.50
N ILE A 69 -10.10 2.94 0.76
CA ILE A 69 -11.26 2.12 1.12
C ILE A 69 -11.03 0.68 0.65
N ARG A 70 -10.60 0.50 -0.60
CA ARG A 70 -10.42 -0.80 -1.26
C ARG A 70 -9.48 -1.72 -0.51
N ILE A 71 -8.40 -1.20 0.07
CA ILE A 71 -7.44 -2.03 0.81
C ILE A 71 -8.08 -2.75 2.01
N PHE A 72 -9.16 -2.21 2.60
CA PHE A 72 -9.90 -2.90 3.66
C PHE A 72 -10.72 -4.09 3.15
N GLU A 73 -11.12 -4.08 1.88
CA GLU A 73 -11.79 -5.22 1.26
C GLU A 73 -10.81 -6.38 1.12
N TYR A 74 -9.57 -6.10 0.69
CA TYR A 74 -8.47 -7.08 0.71
C TYR A 74 -8.20 -7.58 2.12
N ALA A 75 -8.10 -6.67 3.09
CA ALA A 75 -7.81 -6.99 4.49
C ALA A 75 -8.85 -7.93 5.11
N SER A 76 -10.14 -7.74 4.80
CA SER A 76 -11.22 -8.59 5.33
C SER A 76 -11.14 -10.05 4.89
N GLN A 77 -10.47 -10.34 3.77
CA GLN A 77 -10.34 -11.70 3.23
C GLN A 77 -8.98 -12.31 3.55
N LEU A 78 -7.93 -11.49 3.54
CA LEU A 78 -6.56 -11.95 3.74
C LEU A 78 -6.12 -11.93 5.20
N CYS A 79 -6.83 -11.19 6.05
CA CYS A 79 -6.54 -11.01 7.48
C CYS A 79 -5.06 -10.68 7.77
N PRO A 80 -4.49 -9.64 7.13
CA PRO A 80 -3.10 -9.27 7.37
C PRO A 80 -2.91 -8.55 8.71
N ASP A 81 -1.69 -8.59 9.24
CA ASP A 81 -1.33 -7.80 10.42
C ASP A 81 -1.29 -6.30 10.11
N GLU A 82 -0.83 -5.94 8.90
CA GLU A 82 -0.68 -4.56 8.44
C GLU A 82 -1.26 -4.32 7.04
N ILE A 83 -1.75 -3.10 6.82
CA ILE A 83 -2.25 -2.67 5.51
C ILE A 83 -1.62 -1.33 5.13
N TRP A 84 -1.05 -1.27 3.93
CA TRP A 84 -0.32 -0.10 3.45
C TRP A 84 -0.80 0.35 2.09
N VAL A 85 -1.07 1.65 1.95
CA VAL A 85 -1.16 2.31 0.65
C VAL A 85 0.14 3.04 0.38
N ILE A 86 0.80 2.70 -0.72
CA ILE A 86 2.07 3.26 -1.16
C ILE A 86 1.81 4.09 -2.42
N HIS A 87 1.83 5.41 -2.29
CA HIS A 87 1.56 6.32 -3.38
C HIS A 87 2.84 6.97 -3.89
N PHE A 88 3.12 6.84 -5.19
CA PHE A 88 4.20 7.54 -5.88
C PHE A 88 3.62 8.68 -6.72
N SER A 89 4.20 9.87 -6.61
CA SER A 89 3.84 11.03 -7.44
C SER A 89 5.09 11.77 -7.92
N CYS A 90 4.99 12.36 -9.11
CA CYS A 90 5.98 13.25 -9.68
C CYS A 90 5.41 14.63 -10.04
N GLU A 91 4.25 14.98 -9.45
CA GLU A 91 3.59 16.27 -9.67
C GLU A 91 4.42 17.42 -9.10
N ASP A 92 4.52 18.52 -9.83
CA ASP A 92 5.40 19.65 -9.46
C ASP A 92 4.98 20.33 -8.14
N ASN A 93 3.67 20.34 -7.80
CA ASN A 93 3.12 20.94 -6.58
C ASN A 93 2.53 19.88 -5.65
N PHE A 94 3.28 18.79 -5.44
CA PHE A 94 2.79 17.66 -4.67
C PHE A 94 2.48 18.03 -3.22
N VAL A 95 1.23 17.76 -2.82
CA VAL A 95 0.79 17.81 -1.43
C VAL A 95 0.22 16.44 -1.08
N PRO A 96 0.76 15.74 -0.06
CA PRO A 96 0.22 14.45 0.36
C PRO A 96 -1.27 14.54 0.73
N TYR A 97 -2.10 13.83 -0.01
CA TYR A 97 -3.52 13.67 0.35
C TYR A 97 -3.64 12.53 1.35
N TRP A 98 -4.05 12.83 2.58
CA TRP A 98 -4.09 11.85 3.66
C TRP A 98 -5.48 11.24 3.85
N PRO A 99 -5.57 9.96 4.26
CA PRO A 99 -6.85 9.31 4.55
C PRO A 99 -7.54 9.97 5.73
N ARG A 100 -8.87 9.86 5.77
CA ARG A 100 -9.69 10.29 6.91
C ARG A 100 -9.20 9.63 8.21
N LYS A 101 -9.25 10.36 9.33
CA LYS A 101 -8.83 9.87 10.66
C LYS A 101 -9.43 8.52 11.04
N ARG A 102 -10.69 8.26 10.64
CA ARG A 102 -11.38 6.98 10.88
C ARG A 102 -10.68 5.78 10.22
N LEU A 103 -10.07 5.95 9.05
CA LEU A 103 -9.39 4.88 8.34
C LEU A 103 -8.03 4.61 9.00
N GLN A 104 -7.30 5.66 9.39
CA GLN A 104 -6.04 5.52 10.14
C GLN A 104 -6.26 4.82 11.49
N LYS A 105 -7.32 5.17 12.22
CA LYS A 105 -7.71 4.48 13.47
C LYS A 105 -8.06 3.00 13.27
N ARG A 106 -8.46 2.61 12.05
CA ARG A 106 -8.72 1.21 11.67
C ARG A 106 -7.46 0.46 11.21
N GLY A 107 -6.28 1.08 11.30
CA GLY A 107 -5.00 0.47 10.97
C GLY A 107 -4.46 0.79 9.56
N LEU A 108 -5.09 1.71 8.82
CA LEU A 108 -4.56 2.11 7.51
C LEU A 108 -3.26 2.91 7.67
N ASN A 109 -2.17 2.34 7.17
CA ASN A 109 -0.88 2.99 7.03
C ASN A 109 -0.74 3.54 5.61
N VAL A 110 -0.13 4.72 5.48
CA VAL A 110 0.06 5.38 4.18
C VAL A 110 1.45 5.96 4.09
N ILE A 111 2.11 5.70 2.98
CA ILE A 111 3.36 6.32 2.58
C ILE A 111 3.19 6.98 1.22
N HIS A 112 3.68 8.20 1.12
CA HIS A 112 3.76 8.97 -0.10
C HIS A 112 5.22 9.18 -0.46
N PHE A 113 5.58 8.84 -1.68
CA PHE A 113 6.84 9.18 -2.30
C PHE A 113 6.59 10.26 -3.35
N TRP A 114 7.17 11.42 -3.14
CA TRP A 114 7.36 12.38 -4.23
C TRP A 114 8.74 12.17 -4.84
N HIS A 115 8.85 12.25 -6.15
CA HIS A 115 10.14 12.21 -6.82
C HIS A 115 10.19 13.16 -8.01
N ASP A 116 11.39 13.64 -8.34
CA ASP A 116 11.57 14.37 -9.59
C ASP A 116 11.52 13.42 -10.80
N LYS A 117 11.35 13.98 -12.01
CA LYS A 117 11.26 13.21 -13.27
C LYS A 117 12.49 12.34 -13.55
N LYS A 118 13.62 12.62 -12.90
CA LYS A 118 14.88 11.88 -13.07
C LYS A 118 15.14 10.91 -11.91
N PHE A 119 14.20 10.78 -10.96
CA PHE A 119 14.37 10.04 -9.71
C PHE A 119 15.65 10.41 -8.94
N LYS A 120 16.16 11.63 -9.10
CA LYS A 120 17.37 12.08 -8.40
C LYS A 120 17.08 12.52 -6.97
N ASN A 121 15.91 13.10 -6.77
CA ASN A 121 15.42 13.50 -5.47
C ASN A 121 14.14 12.71 -5.18
N ILE A 122 14.10 12.07 -4.01
CA ILE A 122 12.92 11.36 -3.51
C ILE A 122 12.64 11.88 -2.11
N THR A 123 11.40 12.31 -1.88
CA THR A 123 10.91 12.76 -0.58
C THR A 123 9.79 11.85 -0.12
N MET A 124 9.90 11.37 1.12
CA MET A 124 8.94 10.49 1.76
C MET A 124 8.11 11.25 2.80
N PHE A 125 6.82 10.97 2.79
CA PHE A 125 5.87 11.35 3.81
C PHE A 125 5.15 10.10 4.26
N THR A 126 5.03 9.85 5.57
CA THR A 126 4.34 8.67 6.06
C THR A 126 3.49 8.96 7.28
N ARG A 127 2.35 8.27 7.35
CA ARG A 127 1.50 8.17 8.53
C ARG A 127 1.19 6.70 8.75
N TYR A 128 1.62 6.18 9.90
CA TYR A 128 1.44 4.79 10.23
C TYR A 128 1.10 4.63 11.71
N ASN A 129 0.47 3.50 12.02
CA ASN A 129 0.15 3.10 13.37
C ASN A 129 1.35 2.38 13.99
N ASP A 130 1.86 2.93 15.08
CA ASP A 130 2.87 2.31 15.93
C ASP A 130 2.26 2.10 17.32
N ASN A 131 1.95 0.85 17.64
CA ASN A 131 1.40 0.45 18.94
C ASN A 131 0.18 1.28 19.40
N GLY A 132 -0.73 1.60 18.47
CA GLY A 132 -1.94 2.38 18.71
C GLY A 132 -1.78 3.89 18.52
N ASN A 133 -0.56 4.38 18.33
CA ASN A 133 -0.28 5.79 18.10
C ASN A 133 -0.05 6.06 16.61
N ILE A 134 -0.61 7.15 16.10
CA ILE A 134 -0.36 7.57 14.72
C ILE A 134 0.94 8.38 14.70
N VAL A 135 1.99 7.77 14.18
CA VAL A 135 3.27 8.42 13.91
C VAL A 135 3.19 9.15 12.58
N LYS A 136 3.82 10.32 12.49
CA LYS A 136 3.89 11.13 11.27
C LYS A 136 5.33 11.52 11.01
N LEU A 137 5.81 11.23 9.81
CA LEU A 137 7.10 11.69 9.32
C LEU A 137 6.84 12.43 8.01
N ASP A 138 7.15 13.72 7.97
CA ASP A 138 6.94 14.56 6.81
C ASP A 138 8.30 15.05 6.27
N ASN A 139 8.43 15.14 4.95
CA ASN A 139 9.62 15.66 4.26
C ASN A 139 10.94 14.89 4.55
N VAL A 140 10.89 13.56 4.63
CA VAL A 140 12.10 12.75 4.78
C VAL A 140 12.78 12.61 3.42
N ILE A 141 13.96 13.19 3.25
CA ILE A 141 14.75 13.07 2.01
C ILE A 141 15.43 11.70 1.98
N ILE A 142 15.18 10.94 0.92
CA ILE A 142 15.83 9.65 0.67
C ILE A 142 16.95 9.88 -0.33
N LYS A 143 18.19 9.58 0.08
CA LYS A 143 19.40 9.66 -0.73
C LYS A 143 19.83 8.29 -1.23
#